data_AF-A0A954G508-F1
#
_entry.id   AF-A0A954G508-F1
#
_cell.length_a   1.000
_cell.length_b   1.000
_cell.length_c   1.000
_cell.angle_alpha   90.00
_cell.angle_beta   90.00
_cell.angle_gamma   90.00
#
_symmetry.space_group_name_H-M   'P 1'
#
loop_
_entity.id
_entity.type
_entity.pdbx_description
1 polymer ?
#
loop_
_entity_poly.entity_id
_entity_poly.type
_entity_poly.pdbx_seq_one_letter_code
_entity_poly.pdbx_strand_id
1 'polypeptide(L)'
;MPAHSDSLKSLTPAALCLFLLLFTSIEVEGQTQTNSPTPPQTTTAPATPPTTAQAPTVTTDTVQKRIEQLKEVKDLSEENQKKALDFYNQSLNNLKKTADFQADAASYLTLAQNAMQRLEEKKAEIENLNKKPAPTFTENQTLPQLEQLLVQEEAKLEQDKTAASSWDEEIARRSNRQKEVLTRATELDDKISELEKQLKLPIPADESAAVTDARRMELFTRLNMRKAEKPALKSELTAYEAEETIGFPRTNQDYLKLEVKKQTELVDALKAQIKKLRDREAAMRVKEAKQQVFETNPLLQPLAEKNQKYAEEIVDLNKKIESTDRKFTQTTKTLEDLKKQFDQTKAKEESIGLTGPIGLMLRSQQANLPDIEKSKQDIEKYSKTIDLVNLKQFELDEAWTDFPTVDEQFDIIRDSSPRELTEEEELNLKNVIQETLSKQKEYLDTLIRSNKSYFTKLLDIYTTEKQLVKETETYADYIQERIFWIKSSPPISLSEIKDTSNTIKWLFSPTHWKQLYIAVKEDVASNPIIYFTAFFCFLSLLYLAYNVRQQLRIINKEIIRSSFRKFGITARVAFLTLFIAIVWPGFIWFIAWRVGSHPGAPPFVKAVDYSLRQVGWLLFFWELIRQICRP
;
A
#
# COMPACT_ATOMS: atom_id res chain seq x y z
N MET A 1 17.16 -17.67 -39.75
CA MET A 1 18.15 -17.57 -40.84
C MET A 1 18.28 -16.12 -41.26
N PRO A 2 19.48 -15.62 -41.57
CA PRO A 2 20.76 -15.86 -40.89
C PRO A 2 21.50 -14.51 -40.66
N ALA A 3 22.25 -14.34 -39.57
CA ALA A 3 23.68 -14.64 -39.40
C ALA A 3 24.63 -13.50 -39.80
N HIS A 4 25.50 -13.16 -38.85
CA HIS A 4 26.95 -12.87 -38.94
C HIS A 4 27.34 -12.55 -37.49
N SER A 5 27.84 -13.45 -36.64
CA SER A 5 29.05 -14.30 -36.68
C SER A 5 30.34 -13.54 -36.94
N ASP A 6 31.33 -13.96 -36.14
CA ASP A 6 32.77 -13.70 -36.22
C ASP A 6 33.26 -12.49 -35.41
N SER A 7 34.31 -12.56 -34.59
CA SER A 7 35.27 -13.64 -34.35
C SER A 7 36.32 -13.15 -33.34
N LEU A 8 36.47 -13.89 -32.25
CA LEU A 8 37.73 -14.49 -31.79
C LEU A 8 38.82 -13.62 -31.13
N LYS A 9 39.34 -14.24 -30.05
CA LYS A 9 40.75 -14.35 -29.66
C LYS A 9 41.36 -13.06 -29.05
N SER A 10 42.06 -13.08 -27.91
CA SER A 10 42.84 -14.17 -27.34
C SER A 10 43.62 -13.73 -26.09
N LEU A 11 44.02 -14.73 -25.29
CA LEU A 11 45.29 -14.86 -24.55
C LEU A 11 45.41 -14.21 -23.15
N THR A 12 45.13 -15.03 -22.13
CA THR A 12 46.06 -15.25 -21.00
C THR A 12 47.30 -16.02 -21.51
N PRO A 13 48.49 -16.01 -20.87
CA PRO A 13 48.74 -16.79 -19.63
C PRO A 13 49.87 -16.28 -18.70
N ALA A 14 50.08 -17.03 -17.60
CA ALA A 14 51.28 -17.20 -16.73
C ALA A 14 50.99 -16.84 -15.25
N ALA A 15 50.76 -17.79 -14.35
CA ALA A 15 51.66 -18.80 -13.73
C ALA A 15 51.77 -18.43 -12.22
N LEU A 16 51.13 -19.12 -11.27
CA LEU A 16 51.39 -20.46 -10.73
C LEU A 16 52.75 -20.54 -10.01
N CYS A 17 52.76 -20.39 -8.68
CA CYS A 17 53.73 -20.93 -7.73
C CYS A 17 53.41 -20.44 -6.29
N LEU A 18 52.84 -21.29 -5.43
CA LEU A 18 53.46 -21.73 -4.17
C LEU A 18 52.46 -22.56 -3.33
N PHE A 19 52.78 -23.84 -3.21
CA PHE A 19 52.23 -24.80 -2.27
C PHE A 19 53.35 -25.13 -1.26
N LEU A 20 52.96 -25.55 -0.05
CA LEU A 20 53.75 -26.23 0.99
C LEU A 20 54.76 -25.41 1.81
N LEU A 21 54.53 -25.36 3.13
CA LEU A 21 55.35 -26.05 4.16
C LEU A 21 54.88 -25.64 5.57
N LEU A 22 54.47 -26.62 6.40
CA LEU A 22 55.03 -26.90 7.73
C LEU A 22 54.15 -27.89 8.50
N PHE A 23 54.59 -29.16 8.48
CA PHE A 23 54.24 -30.25 9.39
C PHE A 23 55.57 -30.77 9.93
N THR A 24 55.79 -30.74 11.25
CA THR A 24 56.71 -31.59 12.04
C THR A 24 56.40 -31.31 13.52
N SER A 25 55.82 -32.25 14.27
CA SER A 25 56.47 -33.35 15.03
C SER A 25 56.78 -32.94 16.48
N ILE A 26 56.25 -33.70 17.45
CA ILE A 26 56.98 -34.34 18.55
C ILE A 26 56.00 -35.32 19.25
N GLU A 27 56.44 -36.57 19.32
CA GLU A 27 55.88 -37.71 20.05
C GLU A 27 56.86 -38.07 21.18
N VAL A 28 56.57 -39.11 21.99
CA VAL A 28 57.42 -39.79 23.01
C VAL A 28 57.16 -39.29 24.46
N GLU A 29 56.85 -40.08 25.52
CA GLU A 29 56.82 -41.53 25.80
C GLU A 29 56.02 -41.77 27.11
N GLY A 30 55.60 -43.02 27.39
CA GLY A 30 55.30 -43.46 28.76
C GLY A 30 54.30 -44.61 28.91
N GLN A 31 54.72 -45.85 28.61
CA GLN A 31 54.02 -47.09 29.00
C GLN A 31 54.47 -47.56 30.39
N THR A 32 53.54 -48.08 31.21
CA THR A 32 53.82 -49.12 32.21
C THR A 32 52.69 -50.14 32.33
N GLN A 33 53.00 -51.34 31.83
CA GLN A 33 52.71 -52.71 32.28
C GLN A 33 51.46 -53.08 33.13
N THR A 34 50.85 -54.13 32.59
CA THR A 34 49.95 -55.17 33.10
C THR A 34 50.29 -55.79 34.46
N ASN A 35 49.26 -56.25 35.19
CA ASN A 35 49.18 -57.64 35.73
C ASN A 35 47.77 -57.99 36.23
N SER A 36 47.27 -59.14 35.79
CA SER A 36 46.13 -59.88 36.37
C SER A 36 46.65 -61.05 37.22
N PRO A 37 45.83 -61.65 38.10
CA PRO A 37 45.54 -63.09 37.91
C PRO A 37 44.07 -63.49 38.21
N THR A 38 43.69 -64.68 37.73
CA THR A 38 42.34 -65.28 37.65
C THR A 38 42.17 -66.48 38.66
N PRO A 39 41.12 -67.35 38.61
CA PRO A 39 40.04 -67.64 39.60
C PRO A 39 40.19 -69.02 40.33
N PRO A 40 39.22 -69.65 41.06
CA PRO A 40 37.96 -70.31 40.57
C PRO A 40 36.75 -70.24 41.58
N GLN A 41 35.47 -70.52 41.26
CA GLN A 41 34.83 -71.83 41.01
C GLN A 41 33.36 -71.66 40.53
N THR A 42 32.87 -72.70 39.86
CA THR A 42 31.60 -72.85 39.11
C THR A 42 30.50 -73.53 39.93
N THR A 43 29.23 -73.08 39.83
CA THR A 43 28.03 -73.97 39.87
C THR A 43 26.73 -73.31 39.34
N THR A 44 26.24 -73.84 38.21
CA THR A 44 24.84 -74.16 37.81
C THR A 44 23.66 -73.16 37.91
N ALA A 45 23.12 -72.83 36.70
CA ALA A 45 21.82 -72.29 36.20
C ALA A 45 20.51 -72.34 37.03
N PRO A 46 19.37 -71.73 36.59
CA PRO A 46 19.13 -70.62 35.64
C PRO A 46 18.29 -69.45 36.26
N ALA A 47 18.50 -68.20 35.84
CA ALA A 47 17.66 -67.06 36.26
C ALA A 47 17.09 -66.29 35.06
N THR A 48 15.77 -66.16 35.09
CA THR A 48 14.86 -65.32 34.30
C THR A 48 15.42 -63.92 34.04
N PRO A 49 15.20 -63.31 32.85
CA PRO A 49 15.64 -61.94 32.60
C PRO A 49 14.92 -60.97 33.54
N PRO A 50 15.63 -59.98 34.13
CA PRO A 50 15.00 -58.98 34.98
C PRO A 50 14.14 -58.05 34.14
N THR A 51 12.86 -57.98 34.50
CA THR A 51 11.90 -56.97 34.09
C THR A 51 12.47 -55.57 34.31
N THR A 52 12.69 -54.83 33.23
CA THR A 52 12.95 -53.40 33.24
C THR A 52 11.76 -52.70 33.89
N ALA A 53 11.95 -52.13 35.07
CA ALA A 53 10.96 -51.29 35.74
C ALA A 53 10.66 -50.06 34.86
N GLN A 54 9.49 -50.04 34.22
CA GLN A 54 8.93 -48.84 33.62
C GLN A 54 8.58 -47.86 34.75
N ALA A 55 9.03 -46.61 34.63
CA ALA A 55 8.62 -45.53 35.51
C ALA A 55 7.07 -45.41 35.48
N PRO A 56 6.39 -45.22 36.62
CA PRO A 56 4.93 -45.16 36.66
C PRO A 56 4.43 -43.97 35.84
N THR A 57 3.71 -44.24 34.75
CA THR A 57 3.07 -43.21 33.93
C THR A 57 1.88 -42.64 34.71
N VAL A 58 2.02 -41.43 35.23
CA VAL A 58 0.90 -40.69 35.84
C VAL A 58 -0.12 -40.36 34.75
N THR A 59 -1.34 -40.87 34.89
CA THR A 59 -2.48 -40.61 33.98
C THR A 59 -3.59 -39.85 34.69
N THR A 60 -4.52 -39.28 33.92
CA THR A 60 -5.69 -38.57 34.45
C THR A 60 -6.49 -39.43 35.44
N ASP A 61 -6.64 -40.73 35.14
CA ASP A 61 -7.29 -41.72 36.02
C ASP A 61 -6.54 -41.91 37.35
N THR A 62 -5.20 -41.93 37.32
CA THR A 62 -4.41 -42.02 38.55
C THR A 62 -4.59 -40.80 39.46
N VAL A 63 -4.64 -39.59 38.89
CA VAL A 63 -4.86 -38.35 39.66
C VAL A 63 -6.30 -38.29 40.19
N GLN A 64 -7.29 -38.71 39.39
CA GLN A 64 -8.67 -38.77 39.82
C GLN A 64 -8.87 -39.74 40.99
N LYS A 65 -8.23 -40.91 40.94
CA LYS A 65 -8.22 -41.87 42.06
C LYS A 65 -7.59 -41.29 43.33
N ARG A 66 -6.53 -40.48 43.21
CA ARG A 66 -5.92 -39.78 44.36
C ARG A 66 -6.85 -38.72 44.96
N ILE A 67 -7.64 -38.02 44.13
CA ILE A 67 -8.68 -37.09 44.60
C ILE A 67 -9.78 -37.83 45.36
N GLU A 68 -10.21 -39.00 44.89
CA GLU A 68 -11.21 -39.84 45.58
C GLU A 68 -10.68 -40.29 46.95
N GLN A 69 -9.44 -40.81 46.99
CA GLN A 69 -8.78 -41.25 48.23
C GLN A 69 -8.60 -40.11 49.23
N LEU A 70 -8.34 -38.88 48.77
CA LEU A 70 -8.22 -37.70 49.63
C LEU A 70 -9.53 -37.37 50.37
N LYS A 71 -10.70 -37.73 49.83
CA LYS A 71 -12.00 -37.53 50.50
C LYS A 71 -12.26 -38.55 51.61
N GLU A 72 -11.54 -39.67 51.62
CA GLU A 72 -11.70 -40.76 52.59
C GLU A 72 -10.79 -40.61 53.83
N VAL A 73 -9.81 -39.69 53.80
CA VAL A 73 -8.89 -39.43 54.91
C VAL A 73 -9.58 -38.61 56.00
N LYS A 74 -9.82 -39.22 57.16
CA LYS A 74 -10.57 -38.61 58.29
C LYS A 74 -9.76 -37.66 59.19
N ASP A 75 -8.43 -37.66 59.09
CA ASP A 75 -7.53 -36.92 59.99
C ASP A 75 -6.79 -35.74 59.32
N LEU A 76 -7.39 -35.13 58.27
CA LEU A 76 -6.79 -34.01 57.53
C LEU A 76 -7.51 -32.70 57.87
N SER A 77 -6.76 -31.63 58.17
CA SER A 77 -7.36 -30.30 58.37
C SER A 77 -7.99 -29.77 57.07
N GLU A 78 -9.09 -29.01 57.18
CA GLU A 78 -9.79 -28.44 56.03
C GLU A 78 -8.87 -27.61 55.12
N GLU A 79 -7.90 -26.89 55.72
CA GLU A 79 -6.89 -26.14 54.98
C GLU A 79 -5.97 -27.04 54.14
N ASN A 80 -5.48 -28.14 54.71
CA ASN A 80 -4.62 -29.08 54.01
C ASN A 80 -5.37 -29.87 52.94
N GLN A 81 -6.64 -30.20 53.19
CA GLN A 81 -7.51 -30.83 52.20
C GLN A 81 -7.73 -29.93 50.99
N LYS A 82 -8.01 -28.64 51.21
CA LYS A 82 -8.18 -27.65 50.14
C LYS A 82 -6.88 -27.47 49.33
N LYS A 83 -5.72 -27.37 50.00
CA LYS A 83 -4.40 -27.26 49.33
C LYS A 83 -4.09 -28.49 48.47
N ALA A 84 -4.32 -29.69 48.98
CA ALA A 84 -4.09 -30.92 48.22
C ALA A 84 -5.03 -31.06 47.01
N LEU A 85 -6.31 -30.68 47.15
CA LEU A 85 -7.26 -30.65 46.04
C LEU A 85 -6.84 -29.67 44.93
N ASP A 86 -6.35 -28.48 45.30
CA ASP A 86 -5.87 -27.50 44.33
C ASP A 86 -4.68 -28.04 43.52
N PHE A 87 -3.68 -28.63 44.17
CA PHE A 87 -2.55 -29.26 43.47
C PHE A 87 -2.97 -30.41 42.55
N TYR A 88 -3.93 -31.24 42.95
CA TYR A 88 -4.45 -32.30 42.06
C TYR A 88 -5.23 -31.74 40.88
N ASN A 89 -6.03 -30.69 41.06
CA ASN A 89 -6.73 -30.02 39.96
C ASN A 89 -5.74 -29.36 38.98
N GLN A 90 -4.68 -28.73 39.49
CA GLN A 90 -3.59 -28.22 38.67
C GLN A 90 -2.90 -29.37 37.90
N SER A 91 -2.72 -30.53 38.53
CA SER A 91 -2.15 -31.72 37.89
C SER A 91 -3.03 -32.22 36.73
N LEU A 92 -4.35 -32.26 36.89
CA LEU A 92 -5.28 -32.61 35.81
C LEU A 92 -5.21 -31.63 34.63
N ASN A 93 -5.12 -30.32 34.92
CA ASN A 93 -4.96 -29.30 33.88
C ASN A 93 -3.61 -29.45 33.14
N ASN A 94 -2.52 -29.73 33.87
CA ASN A 94 -1.21 -29.99 33.27
C ASN A 94 -1.24 -31.21 32.36
N LEU A 95 -1.91 -32.29 32.76
CA LEU A 95 -2.08 -33.49 31.94
C LEU A 95 -2.89 -33.22 30.66
N LYS A 96 -3.96 -32.43 30.74
CA LYS A 96 -4.72 -31.99 29.55
C LYS A 96 -3.82 -31.22 28.58
N LYS A 97 -3.12 -30.19 29.07
CA LYS A 97 -2.19 -29.39 28.24
C LYS A 97 -1.06 -30.23 27.64
N THR A 98 -0.59 -31.24 28.37
CA THR A 98 0.41 -32.19 27.86
C THR A 98 -0.12 -32.93 26.64
N ALA A 99 -1.36 -33.40 26.68
CA ALA A 99 -2.01 -34.06 25.55
C ALA A 99 -2.23 -33.08 24.38
N ASP A 100 -2.66 -31.85 24.66
CA ASP A 100 -2.82 -30.80 23.65
C ASP A 100 -1.48 -30.52 22.93
N PHE A 101 -0.38 -30.34 23.67
CA PHE A 101 0.96 -30.15 23.08
C PHE A 101 1.42 -31.35 22.26
N GLN A 102 1.12 -32.57 22.69
CA GLN A 102 1.47 -33.77 21.92
C GLN A 102 0.65 -33.85 20.61
N ALA A 103 -0.62 -33.48 20.64
CA ALA A 103 -1.47 -33.42 19.47
C ALA A 103 -1.01 -32.32 18.49
N ASP A 104 -0.68 -31.14 19.00
CA ASP A 104 -0.09 -30.05 18.22
C ASP A 104 1.22 -30.48 17.57
N ALA A 105 2.09 -31.17 18.32
CA ALA A 105 3.33 -31.67 17.77
C ALA A 105 3.11 -32.62 16.58
N ALA A 106 2.15 -33.55 16.72
CA ALA A 106 1.81 -34.48 15.65
C ALA A 106 1.19 -33.79 14.43
N SER A 107 0.34 -32.78 14.64
CA SER A 107 -0.29 -32.03 13.55
C SER A 107 0.74 -31.22 12.75
N TYR A 108 1.66 -30.51 13.42
CA TYR A 108 2.74 -29.78 12.75
C TYR A 108 3.73 -30.71 12.03
N LEU A 109 4.05 -31.87 12.60
CA LEU A 109 4.86 -32.86 11.89
C LEU A 109 4.17 -33.35 10.60
N THR A 110 2.86 -33.57 10.66
CA THR A 110 2.06 -33.96 9.49
C THR A 110 2.03 -32.83 8.45
N LEU A 111 1.90 -31.57 8.88
CA LEU A 111 1.98 -30.39 8.00
C LEU A 111 3.33 -30.30 7.30
N ALA A 112 4.43 -30.52 8.03
CA ALA A 112 5.79 -30.52 7.49
C ALA A 112 5.99 -31.65 6.45
N GLN A 113 5.52 -32.86 6.76
CA GLN A 113 5.63 -34.02 5.87
C GLN A 113 4.82 -33.85 4.58
N ASN A 114 3.61 -33.30 4.68
CA ASN A 114 2.70 -33.13 3.54
C ASN A 114 2.84 -31.78 2.84
N ALA A 115 3.84 -30.95 3.20
CA ALA A 115 4.02 -29.61 2.66
C ALA A 115 4.13 -29.62 1.12
N MET A 116 4.91 -30.55 0.56
CA MET A 116 5.05 -30.69 -0.90
C MET A 116 3.76 -31.13 -1.59
N GLN A 117 3.02 -32.08 -1.00
CA GLN A 117 1.74 -32.52 -1.57
C GLN A 117 0.75 -31.35 -1.64
N ARG A 118 0.64 -30.58 -0.54
CA ARG A 118 -0.24 -29.41 -0.47
C ARG A 118 0.18 -28.31 -1.46
N LEU A 119 1.48 -28.13 -1.68
CA LEU A 119 1.98 -27.20 -2.69
C LEU A 119 1.52 -27.62 -4.10
N GLU A 120 1.63 -28.90 -4.45
CA GLU A 120 1.20 -29.40 -5.75
C GLU A 120 -0.32 -29.34 -5.92
N GLU A 121 -1.10 -29.63 -4.87
CA GLU A 121 -2.55 -29.42 -4.84
C GLU A 121 -2.90 -27.95 -5.14
N LYS A 122 -2.23 -27.00 -4.47
CA LYS A 122 -2.45 -25.56 -4.71
C LYS A 122 -2.05 -25.12 -6.12
N LYS A 123 -0.94 -25.64 -6.67
CA LYS A 123 -0.57 -25.37 -8.07
C LYS A 123 -1.60 -25.91 -9.06
N ALA A 124 -2.15 -27.10 -8.81
CA ALA A 124 -3.20 -27.67 -9.64
C ALA A 124 -4.49 -26.84 -9.58
N GLU A 125 -4.85 -26.33 -8.41
CA GLU A 125 -5.98 -25.40 -8.25
C GLU A 125 -5.75 -24.08 -9.02
N ILE A 126 -4.55 -23.49 -8.94
CA ILE A 126 -4.17 -22.30 -9.73
C ILE A 126 -4.31 -22.58 -11.23
N GLU A 127 -3.80 -23.72 -11.71
CA GLU A 127 -3.89 -24.10 -13.11
C GLU A 127 -5.35 -24.28 -13.56
N ASN A 128 -6.18 -24.91 -12.72
CA ASN A 128 -7.60 -25.06 -12.98
C ASN A 128 -8.32 -23.70 -13.07
N LEU A 129 -8.05 -22.78 -12.13
CA LEU A 129 -8.60 -21.42 -12.17
C LEU A 129 -8.17 -20.64 -13.41
N ASN A 130 -6.93 -20.80 -13.86
CA ASN A 130 -6.43 -20.16 -15.08
C ASN A 130 -7.04 -20.72 -16.37
N LYS A 131 -7.41 -22.01 -16.38
CA LYS A 131 -8.07 -22.67 -17.52
C LYS A 131 -9.56 -22.32 -17.65
N LYS A 132 -10.19 -21.81 -16.59
CA LYS A 132 -11.61 -21.41 -16.65
C LYS A 132 -11.77 -20.26 -17.66
N PRO A 133 -12.64 -20.43 -18.67
CA PRO A 133 -12.88 -19.38 -19.66
C PRO A 133 -13.52 -18.16 -18.98
N ALA A 134 -13.42 -17.02 -19.66
CA ALA A 134 -14.11 -15.82 -19.23
C ALA A 134 -15.63 -16.10 -19.11
N PRO A 135 -16.30 -15.58 -18.06
CA PRO A 135 -17.72 -15.81 -17.85
C PRO A 135 -18.53 -15.27 -19.04
N THR A 136 -19.32 -16.14 -19.66
CA THR A 136 -20.25 -15.78 -20.74
C THR A 136 -21.68 -16.09 -20.33
N PHE A 137 -22.56 -15.10 -20.40
CA PHE A 137 -23.98 -15.25 -20.09
C PHE A 137 -24.80 -15.40 -21.38
N THR A 138 -25.61 -16.45 -21.46
CA THR A 138 -26.55 -16.69 -22.57
C THR A 138 -27.77 -15.77 -22.47
N GLU A 139 -28.36 -15.39 -23.61
CA GLU A 139 -29.48 -14.43 -23.68
C GLU A 139 -30.81 -14.90 -23.04
N ASN A 140 -30.90 -16.16 -22.58
CA ASN A 140 -32.15 -16.76 -22.07
C ASN A 140 -32.42 -16.55 -20.56
N GLN A 141 -31.54 -15.85 -19.82
CA GLN A 141 -31.75 -15.58 -18.39
C GLN A 141 -32.56 -14.29 -18.19
N THR A 142 -33.54 -14.31 -17.28
CA THR A 142 -34.36 -13.12 -16.98
C THR A 142 -33.62 -12.16 -16.03
N LEU A 143 -33.99 -10.87 -16.07
CA LEU A 143 -33.38 -9.84 -15.20
C LEU A 143 -33.41 -10.22 -13.71
N PRO A 144 -34.54 -10.69 -13.13
CA PRO A 144 -34.57 -11.07 -11.70
C PRO A 144 -33.66 -12.26 -11.36
N GLN A 145 -33.48 -13.22 -12.28
CA GLN A 145 -32.58 -14.36 -12.07
C GLN A 145 -31.12 -13.92 -12.01
N LEU A 146 -30.73 -13.00 -12.89
CA LEU A 146 -29.37 -12.45 -12.89
C LEU A 146 -29.09 -11.60 -11.65
N GLU A 147 -30.07 -10.82 -11.18
CA GLU A 147 -29.95 -10.03 -9.96
C GLU A 147 -29.79 -10.91 -8.72
N GLN A 148 -30.54 -12.01 -8.63
CA GLN A 148 -30.39 -12.98 -7.55
C GLN A 148 -29.01 -13.66 -7.58
N LEU A 149 -28.53 -14.04 -8.76
CA LEU A 149 -27.20 -14.63 -8.94
C LEU A 149 -26.10 -13.62 -8.55
N LEU A 150 -26.26 -12.35 -8.92
CA LEU A 150 -25.31 -11.30 -8.54
C LEU A 150 -25.13 -11.20 -7.02
N VAL A 151 -26.22 -11.22 -6.25
CA VAL A 151 -26.15 -11.18 -4.78
C VAL A 151 -25.39 -12.38 -4.20
N GLN A 152 -25.60 -13.57 -4.75
CA GLN A 152 -24.88 -14.78 -4.30
C GLN A 152 -23.38 -14.71 -4.61
N GLU A 153 -23.03 -14.26 -5.81
CA GLU A 153 -21.63 -14.18 -6.25
C GLU A 153 -20.88 -13.02 -5.60
N GLU A 154 -21.56 -11.93 -5.21
CA GLU A 154 -21.01 -10.85 -4.38
C GLU A 154 -20.72 -11.33 -2.94
N ALA A 155 -21.61 -12.11 -2.34
CA ALA A 155 -21.36 -12.71 -1.02
C ALA A 155 -20.13 -13.63 -1.04
N LYS A 156 -19.98 -14.42 -2.12
CA LYS A 156 -18.81 -15.27 -2.32
C LYS A 156 -17.53 -14.46 -2.54
N LEU A 157 -17.58 -13.37 -3.31
CA LEU A 157 -16.45 -12.46 -3.47
C LEU A 157 -15.97 -11.90 -2.11
N GLU A 158 -16.89 -11.56 -1.22
CA GLU A 158 -16.54 -11.07 0.11
C GLU A 158 -15.90 -12.15 1.00
N GLN A 159 -16.39 -13.38 0.89
CA GLN A 159 -15.76 -14.54 1.53
C GLN A 159 -14.33 -14.77 1.02
N ASP A 160 -14.12 -14.72 -0.29
CA ASP A 160 -12.81 -14.91 -0.92
C ASP A 160 -11.83 -13.79 -0.51
N LYS A 161 -12.31 -12.54 -0.45
CA LYS A 161 -11.52 -11.40 0.07
C LYS A 161 -11.13 -11.57 1.53
N THR A 162 -12.05 -12.05 2.37
CA THR A 162 -11.79 -12.33 3.79
C THR A 162 -10.75 -13.44 3.94
N ALA A 163 -10.86 -14.50 3.14
CA ALA A 163 -9.87 -15.58 3.10
C ALA A 163 -8.48 -15.06 2.68
N ALA A 164 -8.40 -14.22 1.65
CA ALA A 164 -7.15 -13.58 1.23
C ALA A 164 -6.55 -12.69 2.33
N SER A 165 -7.36 -11.87 3.00
CA SER A 165 -6.91 -10.98 4.10
C SER A 165 -6.40 -11.77 5.31
N SER A 166 -7.17 -12.77 5.75
CA SER A 166 -6.77 -13.61 6.89
C SER A 166 -5.48 -14.40 6.61
N TRP A 167 -5.24 -14.80 5.36
CA TRP A 167 -3.97 -15.42 4.97
C TRP A 167 -2.80 -14.44 4.97
N ASP A 168 -3.01 -13.21 4.49
CA ASP A 168 -2.00 -12.14 4.55
C ASP A 168 -1.60 -11.83 6.02
N GLU A 169 -2.58 -11.78 6.93
CA GLU A 169 -2.37 -11.64 8.37
C GLU A 169 -1.61 -12.83 8.97
N GLU A 170 -1.95 -14.06 8.58
CA GLU A 170 -1.25 -15.26 9.05
C GLU A 170 0.21 -15.28 8.59
N ILE A 171 0.52 -14.88 7.35
CA ILE A 171 1.90 -14.73 6.87
C ILE A 171 2.67 -13.72 7.73
N ALA A 172 2.06 -12.57 8.04
CA ALA A 172 2.69 -11.56 8.88
C ALA A 172 2.91 -12.06 10.32
N ARG A 173 1.90 -12.76 10.88
CA ARG A 173 1.93 -13.34 12.23
C ARG A 173 3.03 -14.37 12.37
N ARG A 174 3.27 -15.23 11.37
CA ARG A 174 4.29 -16.29 11.41
C ARG A 174 5.68 -15.79 11.77
N SER A 175 6.11 -14.65 11.23
CA SER A 175 7.42 -14.05 11.55
C SER A 175 7.56 -13.70 13.04
N ASN A 176 6.54 -13.05 13.62
CA ASN A 176 6.54 -12.73 15.05
C ASN A 176 6.43 -13.99 15.91
N ARG A 177 5.58 -14.93 15.49
CA ARG A 177 5.40 -16.22 16.15
C ARG A 177 6.69 -17.02 16.21
N GLN A 178 7.48 -17.07 15.14
CA GLN A 178 8.79 -17.73 15.14
C GLN A 178 9.73 -17.17 16.21
N LYS A 179 9.79 -15.83 16.37
CA LYS A 179 10.62 -15.19 17.40
C LYS A 179 10.14 -15.54 18.82
N GLU A 180 8.83 -15.50 19.05
CA GLU A 180 8.22 -15.91 20.32
C GLU A 180 8.53 -17.38 20.65
N VAL A 181 8.39 -18.27 19.66
CA VAL A 181 8.62 -19.71 19.81
C VAL A 181 10.10 -19.98 20.13
N LEU A 182 11.04 -19.31 19.44
CA LEU A 182 12.47 -19.42 19.73
C LEU A 182 12.80 -18.95 21.15
N THR A 183 12.27 -17.81 21.56
CA THR A 183 12.48 -17.27 22.92
C THR A 183 11.91 -18.24 23.97
N ARG A 184 10.69 -18.71 23.75
CA ARG A 184 10.01 -19.65 24.64
C ARG A 184 10.75 -20.97 24.75
N ALA A 185 11.26 -21.51 23.64
CA ALA A 185 12.02 -22.75 23.63
C ALA A 185 13.28 -22.66 24.51
N THR A 186 13.96 -21.50 24.53
CA THR A 186 15.12 -21.27 25.41
C THR A 186 14.73 -21.18 26.88
N GLU A 187 13.66 -20.44 27.22
CA GLU A 187 13.16 -20.35 28.61
C GLU A 187 12.71 -21.71 29.18
N LEU A 188 12.22 -22.61 28.33
CA LEU A 188 11.73 -23.91 28.76
C LEU A 188 12.86 -24.79 29.32
N ASP A 189 14.09 -24.66 28.82
CA ASP A 189 15.22 -25.44 29.33
C ASP A 189 15.55 -25.08 30.79
N ASP A 190 15.59 -23.79 31.10
CA ASP A 190 15.79 -23.31 32.48
C ASP A 190 14.65 -23.73 33.40
N LYS A 191 13.40 -23.59 32.92
CA LYS A 191 12.20 -23.98 33.69
C LYS A 191 12.15 -25.49 33.94
N ILE A 192 12.50 -26.32 32.96
CA ILE A 192 12.59 -27.77 33.12
C ILE A 192 13.67 -28.11 34.16
N SER A 193 14.85 -27.49 34.06
CA SER A 193 15.95 -27.71 35.02
C SER A 193 15.55 -27.32 36.46
N GLU A 194 14.87 -26.19 36.61
CA GLU A 194 14.39 -25.72 37.92
C GLU A 194 13.34 -26.67 38.52
N LEU A 195 12.39 -27.16 37.72
CA LEU A 195 11.40 -28.15 38.18
C LEU A 195 12.05 -29.48 38.57
N GLU A 196 13.09 -29.91 37.83
CA GLU A 196 13.86 -31.11 38.19
C GLU A 196 14.65 -30.92 39.50
N LYS A 197 15.12 -29.70 39.80
CA LYS A 197 15.72 -29.38 41.10
C LYS A 197 14.68 -29.37 42.22
N GLN A 198 13.52 -28.76 42.01
CA GLN A 198 12.43 -28.72 43.00
C GLN A 198 11.93 -30.12 43.37
N LEU A 199 11.85 -31.03 42.41
CA LEU A 199 11.48 -32.44 42.65
C LEU A 199 12.52 -33.20 43.49
N LYS A 200 13.79 -32.75 43.52
CA LYS A 200 14.88 -33.35 44.30
C LYS A 200 15.00 -32.78 45.72
N LEU A 201 14.29 -31.70 46.06
CA LEU A 201 14.34 -31.11 47.39
C LEU A 201 13.73 -32.05 48.45
N PRO A 202 14.28 -32.07 49.68
CA PRO A 202 13.75 -32.87 50.79
C PRO A 202 12.34 -32.40 51.20
N ILE A 203 11.57 -33.33 51.77
CA ILE A 203 10.19 -33.07 52.21
C ILE A 203 10.23 -32.12 53.42
N PRO A 204 9.48 -31.00 53.42
CA PRO A 204 9.37 -30.12 54.58
C PRO A 204 8.79 -30.87 55.80
N ALA A 205 9.40 -30.67 56.97
CA ALA A 205 9.01 -31.38 58.20
C ALA A 205 7.60 -31.02 58.71
N ASP A 206 7.08 -29.85 58.33
CA ASP A 206 5.80 -29.30 58.81
C ASP A 206 4.61 -29.58 57.87
N GLU A 207 4.78 -30.35 56.80
CA GLU A 207 3.77 -30.60 55.77
C GLU A 207 3.15 -32.00 55.88
N SER A 208 1.82 -32.11 55.71
CA SER A 208 1.16 -33.41 55.77
C SER A 208 1.53 -34.30 54.57
N ALA A 209 1.48 -35.62 54.76
CA ALA A 209 1.78 -36.58 53.70
C ALA A 209 0.86 -36.40 52.47
N ALA A 210 -0.42 -36.06 52.68
CA ALA A 210 -1.40 -35.85 51.62
C ALA A 210 -1.09 -34.59 50.77
N VAL A 211 -0.66 -33.49 51.41
CA VAL A 211 -0.27 -32.26 50.69
C VAL A 211 1.07 -32.46 49.97
N THR A 212 2.00 -33.20 50.58
CA THR A 212 3.29 -33.55 49.96
C THR A 212 3.11 -34.38 48.69
N ASP A 213 2.24 -35.40 48.71
CA ASP A 213 1.92 -36.22 47.54
C ASP A 213 1.30 -35.39 46.42
N ALA A 214 0.30 -34.57 46.76
CA ALA A 214 -0.37 -33.69 45.81
C ALA A 214 0.59 -32.67 45.18
N ARG A 215 1.46 -32.03 45.97
CA ARG A 215 2.48 -31.11 45.46
C ARG A 215 3.48 -31.81 44.55
N ARG A 216 3.98 -33.00 44.93
CA ARG A 216 4.90 -33.76 44.07
C ARG A 216 4.24 -34.19 42.76
N MET A 217 2.95 -34.53 42.81
CA MET A 217 2.16 -34.82 41.62
C MET A 217 2.03 -33.61 40.70
N GLU A 218 1.76 -32.41 41.25
CA GLU A 218 1.71 -31.16 40.49
C GLU A 218 3.05 -30.86 39.84
N LEU A 219 4.15 -30.93 40.59
CA LEU A 219 5.50 -30.69 40.07
C LEU A 219 5.86 -31.67 38.95
N PHE A 220 5.53 -32.96 39.11
CA PHE A 220 5.79 -33.99 38.11
C PHE A 220 4.96 -33.80 36.83
N THR A 221 3.65 -33.54 36.97
CA THR A 221 2.79 -33.29 35.81
C THR A 221 3.14 -31.98 35.11
N ARG A 222 3.55 -30.94 35.86
CA ARG A 222 4.05 -29.68 35.31
C ARG A 222 5.36 -29.89 34.54
N LEU A 223 6.28 -30.70 35.07
CA LEU A 223 7.51 -31.07 34.37
C LEU A 223 7.20 -31.77 33.04
N ASN A 224 6.32 -32.77 33.05
CA ASN A 224 5.93 -33.49 31.84
C ASN A 224 5.26 -32.58 30.80
N MET A 225 4.40 -31.67 31.25
CA MET A 225 3.78 -30.66 30.39
C MET A 225 4.83 -29.79 29.71
N ARG A 226 5.83 -29.27 30.45
CA ARG A 226 6.92 -28.46 29.87
C ARG A 226 7.81 -29.28 28.93
N LYS A 227 8.07 -30.56 29.25
CA LYS A 227 8.79 -31.49 28.37
C LYS A 227 8.03 -31.82 27.09
N ALA A 228 6.69 -31.76 27.10
CA ALA A 228 5.85 -31.90 25.91
C ALA A 228 5.70 -30.60 25.11
N GLU A 229 5.71 -29.44 25.76
CA GLU A 229 5.66 -28.12 25.11
C GLU A 229 6.85 -27.90 24.17
N LYS A 230 8.06 -28.28 24.58
CA LYS A 230 9.29 -28.10 23.78
C LYS A 230 9.26 -28.80 22.39
N PRO A 231 8.94 -30.10 22.27
CA PRO A 231 8.81 -30.75 20.96
C PRO A 231 7.63 -30.22 20.12
N ALA A 232 6.55 -29.76 20.76
CA ALA A 232 5.45 -29.09 20.06
C ALA A 232 5.92 -27.79 19.39
N LEU A 233 6.63 -26.94 20.14
CA LEU A 233 7.23 -25.71 19.61
C LEU A 233 8.27 -25.98 18.52
N LYS A 234 9.09 -27.02 18.68
CA LYS A 234 10.08 -27.41 17.66
C LYS A 234 9.42 -27.89 16.37
N SER A 235 8.37 -28.70 16.47
CA SER A 235 7.65 -29.18 15.28
C SER A 235 6.88 -28.06 14.58
N GLU A 236 6.33 -27.08 15.32
CA GLU A 236 5.78 -25.84 14.75
C GLU A 236 6.82 -25.11 13.88
N LEU A 237 8.04 -24.90 14.39
CA LEU A 237 9.13 -24.28 13.62
C LEU A 237 9.52 -25.10 12.38
N THR A 238 9.66 -26.43 12.54
CA THR A 238 9.96 -27.32 11.41
C THR A 238 8.90 -27.24 10.31
N ALA A 239 7.61 -27.16 10.69
CA ALA A 239 6.53 -27.01 9.72
C ALA A 239 6.61 -25.70 8.96
N TYR A 240 6.86 -24.59 9.67
CA TYR A 240 7.03 -23.28 9.04
C TYR A 240 8.25 -23.23 8.12
N GLU A 241 9.38 -23.78 8.53
CA GLU A 241 10.60 -23.84 7.72
C GLU A 241 10.40 -24.72 6.47
N ALA A 242 9.74 -25.87 6.62
CA ALA A 242 9.41 -26.75 5.50
C ALA A 242 8.51 -26.06 4.47
N GLU A 243 7.44 -25.38 4.91
CA GLU A 243 6.56 -24.62 4.02
C GLU A 243 7.26 -23.42 3.36
N GLU A 244 8.10 -22.70 4.11
CA GLU A 244 8.81 -21.51 3.62
C GLU A 244 9.85 -21.87 2.57
N THR A 245 10.60 -22.96 2.78
CA THR A 245 11.63 -23.46 1.86
C THR A 245 11.07 -23.79 0.48
N ILE A 246 9.84 -24.31 0.44
CA ILE A 246 9.16 -24.67 -0.82
C ILE A 246 8.27 -23.54 -1.36
N GLY A 247 8.21 -22.39 -0.67
CA GLY A 247 7.40 -21.24 -1.08
C GLY A 247 5.89 -21.45 -1.01
N PHE A 248 5.41 -22.37 -0.16
CA PHE A 248 3.97 -22.63 0.00
C PHE A 248 3.16 -21.38 0.41
N PRO A 249 3.60 -20.54 1.37
CA PRO A 249 2.80 -19.39 1.80
C PRO A 249 2.51 -18.41 0.67
N ARG A 250 3.51 -18.14 -0.17
CA ARG A 250 3.41 -17.25 -1.34
C ARG A 250 2.55 -17.86 -2.44
N THR A 251 2.69 -19.16 -2.69
CA THR A 251 1.84 -19.89 -3.66
C THR A 251 0.38 -19.86 -3.25
N ASN A 252 0.07 -20.09 -1.97
CA ASN A 252 -1.31 -20.01 -1.48
C ASN A 252 -1.86 -18.57 -1.51
N GLN A 253 -1.01 -17.56 -1.26
CA GLN A 253 -1.37 -16.15 -1.42
C GLN A 253 -1.72 -15.83 -2.88
N ASP A 254 -0.94 -16.32 -3.84
CA ASP A 254 -1.19 -16.14 -5.27
C ASP A 254 -2.48 -16.85 -5.70
N TYR A 255 -2.76 -18.05 -5.17
CA TYR A 255 -4.03 -18.76 -5.37
C TYR A 255 -5.22 -17.90 -4.90
N LEU A 256 -5.21 -17.42 -3.65
CA LEU A 256 -6.31 -16.63 -3.09
C LEU A 256 -6.51 -15.31 -3.85
N LYS A 257 -5.43 -14.65 -4.26
CA LYS A 257 -5.50 -13.45 -5.12
C LYS A 257 -6.11 -13.76 -6.49
N LEU A 258 -5.74 -14.90 -7.08
CA LEU A 258 -6.31 -15.33 -8.35
C LEU A 258 -7.80 -15.68 -8.21
N GLU A 259 -8.19 -16.32 -7.12
CA GLU A 259 -9.59 -16.64 -6.81
C GLU A 259 -10.43 -15.37 -6.68
N VAL A 260 -9.99 -14.40 -5.85
CA VAL A 260 -10.62 -13.08 -5.73
C VAL A 260 -10.72 -12.39 -7.09
N LYS A 261 -9.64 -12.44 -7.90
CA LYS A 261 -9.65 -11.84 -9.25
C LYS A 261 -10.69 -12.51 -10.15
N LYS A 262 -10.74 -13.83 -10.18
CA LYS A 262 -11.69 -14.60 -11.02
C LYS A 262 -13.13 -14.38 -10.60
N GLN A 263 -13.38 -14.34 -9.29
CA GLN A 263 -14.68 -14.04 -8.74
C GLN A 263 -15.11 -12.58 -9.04
N THR A 264 -14.17 -11.64 -8.99
CA THR A 264 -14.41 -10.24 -9.41
C THR A 264 -14.77 -10.15 -10.89
N GLU A 265 -14.01 -10.83 -11.77
CA GLU A 265 -14.31 -10.90 -13.21
C GLU A 265 -15.74 -11.42 -13.48
N LEU A 266 -16.20 -12.40 -12.69
CA LEU A 266 -17.56 -12.95 -12.78
C LEU A 266 -18.63 -11.95 -12.34
N VAL A 267 -18.44 -11.32 -11.18
CA VAL A 267 -19.36 -10.29 -10.66
C VAL A 267 -19.45 -9.10 -11.62
N ASP A 268 -18.33 -8.65 -12.16
CA ASP A 268 -18.29 -7.54 -13.12
C ASP A 268 -19.01 -7.90 -14.43
N ALA A 269 -18.83 -9.13 -14.92
CA ALA A 269 -19.51 -9.60 -16.11
C ALA A 269 -21.03 -9.75 -15.88
N LEU A 270 -21.48 -10.19 -14.69
CA LEU A 270 -22.89 -10.20 -14.30
C LEU A 270 -23.48 -8.79 -14.29
N LYS A 271 -22.79 -7.85 -13.65
CA LYS A 271 -23.19 -6.43 -13.61
C LYS A 271 -23.32 -5.85 -15.01
N ALA A 272 -22.37 -6.13 -15.90
CA ALA A 272 -22.41 -5.69 -17.28
C ALA A 272 -23.61 -6.26 -18.06
N GLN A 273 -23.94 -7.54 -17.86
CA GLN A 273 -25.08 -8.17 -18.52
C GLN A 273 -26.42 -7.65 -17.99
N ILE A 274 -26.57 -7.53 -16.67
CA ILE A 274 -27.74 -6.91 -16.01
C ILE A 274 -27.94 -5.50 -16.55
N LYS A 275 -26.86 -4.72 -16.63
CA LYS A 275 -26.90 -3.38 -17.18
C LYS A 275 -27.41 -3.37 -18.62
N LYS A 276 -26.87 -4.22 -19.49
CA LYS A 276 -27.29 -4.31 -20.90
C LYS A 276 -28.78 -4.62 -21.04
N LEU A 277 -29.34 -5.48 -20.18
CA LEU A 277 -30.77 -5.79 -20.18
C LEU A 277 -31.60 -4.61 -19.69
N ARG A 278 -31.20 -3.95 -18.59
CA ARG A 278 -31.87 -2.74 -18.08
C ARG A 278 -31.87 -1.60 -19.11
N ASP A 279 -30.76 -1.39 -19.82
CA ASP A 279 -30.65 -0.37 -20.87
C ASP A 279 -31.60 -0.67 -22.05
N ARG A 280 -31.72 -1.94 -22.45
CA ARG A 280 -32.67 -2.37 -23.49
C ARG A 280 -34.11 -2.16 -23.06
N GLU A 281 -34.46 -2.55 -21.83
CA GLU A 281 -35.81 -2.37 -21.28
C GLU A 281 -36.19 -0.87 -21.18
N ALA A 282 -35.29 -0.04 -20.65
CA ALA A 282 -35.51 1.40 -20.57
C ALA A 282 -35.69 2.05 -21.96
N ALA A 283 -34.89 1.64 -22.96
CA ALA A 283 -35.02 2.13 -24.34
C ALA A 283 -36.36 1.72 -24.99
N MET A 284 -36.83 0.49 -24.72
CA MET A 284 -38.13 0.02 -25.19
C MET A 284 -39.27 0.83 -24.58
N ARG A 285 -39.25 1.08 -23.27
CA ARG A 285 -40.26 1.90 -22.58
C ARG A 285 -40.34 3.33 -23.11
N VAL A 286 -39.19 3.97 -23.40
CA VAL A 286 -39.17 5.31 -24.04
C VAL A 286 -39.77 5.26 -25.46
N LYS A 287 -39.48 4.21 -26.23
CA LYS A 287 -40.03 4.06 -27.58
C LYS A 287 -41.55 3.84 -27.55
N GLU A 288 -42.03 3.00 -26.63
CA GLU A 288 -43.46 2.77 -26.40
C GLU A 288 -44.17 4.06 -25.97
N ALA A 289 -43.58 4.84 -25.05
CA ALA A 289 -44.12 6.13 -24.64
C ALA A 289 -44.21 7.12 -25.81
N LYS A 290 -43.19 7.16 -26.70
CA LYS A 290 -43.21 7.98 -27.91
C LYS A 290 -44.27 7.54 -28.91
N GLN A 291 -44.41 6.24 -29.15
CA GLN A 291 -45.43 5.71 -30.05
C GLN A 291 -46.84 6.05 -29.56
N GLN A 292 -47.08 5.94 -28.25
CA GLN A 292 -48.34 6.35 -27.64
C GLN A 292 -48.67 7.82 -27.90
N VAL A 293 -47.70 8.75 -27.83
CA VAL A 293 -47.96 10.17 -28.17
C VAL A 293 -48.46 10.35 -29.61
N PHE A 294 -47.97 9.58 -30.58
CA PHE A 294 -48.39 9.67 -31.98
C PHE A 294 -49.70 8.94 -32.27
N GLU A 295 -49.96 7.82 -31.59
CA GLU A 295 -51.13 6.96 -31.83
C GLU A 295 -52.39 7.43 -31.10
N THR A 296 -52.26 8.31 -30.11
CA THR A 296 -53.38 8.73 -29.26
C THR A 296 -54.12 9.96 -29.83
N ASN A 297 -55.44 10.03 -29.62
CA ASN A 297 -56.32 11.15 -29.97
C ASN A 297 -55.72 12.51 -29.50
N PRO A 298 -55.83 13.61 -30.29
CA PRO A 298 -55.38 14.95 -29.91
C PRO A 298 -55.75 15.38 -28.48
N LEU A 299 -56.93 14.98 -28.01
CA LEU A 299 -57.42 15.30 -26.66
C LEU A 299 -56.60 14.65 -25.52
N LEU A 300 -55.86 13.58 -25.81
CA LEU A 300 -55.04 12.83 -24.84
C LEU A 300 -53.53 13.08 -25.02
N GLN A 301 -53.12 13.86 -26.02
CA GLN A 301 -51.72 14.22 -26.25
C GLN A 301 -51.01 14.78 -25.00
N PRO A 302 -51.61 15.68 -24.20
CA PRO A 302 -50.94 16.22 -23.02
C PRO A 302 -50.56 15.15 -21.98
N LEU A 303 -51.39 14.11 -21.83
CA LEU A 303 -51.11 12.99 -20.92
C LEU A 303 -49.99 12.11 -21.47
N ALA A 304 -50.03 11.81 -22.77
CA ALA A 304 -48.98 11.03 -23.43
C ALA A 304 -47.63 11.75 -23.41
N GLU A 305 -47.60 13.07 -23.62
CA GLU A 305 -46.38 13.90 -23.54
C GLU A 305 -45.75 13.87 -22.14
N LYS A 306 -46.59 13.91 -21.08
CA LYS A 306 -46.11 13.82 -19.71
C LYS A 306 -45.51 12.44 -19.41
N ASN A 307 -46.10 11.37 -19.95
CA ASN A 307 -45.53 10.01 -19.88
C ASN A 307 -44.19 9.91 -20.60
N GLN A 308 -44.09 10.47 -21.80
CA GLN A 308 -42.82 10.55 -22.53
C GLN A 308 -41.75 11.28 -21.70
N LYS A 309 -42.10 12.42 -21.10
CA LYS A 309 -41.17 13.21 -20.28
C LYS A 309 -40.65 12.40 -19.08
N TYR A 310 -41.53 11.70 -18.36
CA TYR A 310 -41.10 10.82 -17.27
C TYR A 310 -40.19 9.69 -17.75
N ALA A 311 -40.51 9.04 -18.87
CA ALA A 311 -39.66 8.00 -19.44
C ALA A 311 -38.26 8.53 -19.83
N GLU A 312 -38.18 9.73 -20.39
CA GLU A 312 -36.91 10.38 -20.74
C GLU A 312 -36.10 10.80 -19.49
N GLU A 313 -36.76 11.33 -18.46
CA GLU A 313 -36.12 11.67 -17.18
C GLU A 313 -35.57 10.42 -16.46
N ILE A 314 -36.29 9.29 -16.48
CA ILE A 314 -35.82 8.01 -15.93
C ILE A 314 -34.52 7.59 -16.63
N VAL A 315 -34.43 7.69 -17.96
CA VAL A 315 -33.22 7.33 -18.70
C VAL A 315 -32.04 8.24 -18.36
N ASP A 316 -32.26 9.54 -18.21
CA ASP A 316 -31.21 10.48 -17.81
C ASP A 316 -30.72 10.21 -16.37
N LEU A 317 -31.64 9.96 -15.44
CA LEU A 317 -31.33 9.56 -14.06
C LEU A 317 -30.51 8.28 -14.02
N ASN A 318 -30.88 7.25 -14.80
CA ASN A 318 -30.13 5.99 -14.86
C ASN A 318 -28.69 6.20 -15.35
N LYS A 319 -28.47 7.07 -16.34
CA LYS A 319 -27.12 7.46 -16.78
C LYS A 319 -26.33 8.17 -15.69
N LYS A 320 -26.97 9.07 -14.96
CA LYS A 320 -26.35 9.78 -13.81
C LYS A 320 -25.97 8.82 -12.70
N ILE A 321 -26.88 7.91 -12.31
CA ILE A 321 -26.63 6.84 -11.35
C ILE A 321 -25.41 6.03 -11.76
N GLU A 322 -25.35 5.60 -13.02
CA GLU A 322 -24.22 4.82 -13.53
C GLU A 322 -22.89 5.60 -13.43
N SER A 323 -22.90 6.87 -13.86
CA SER A 323 -21.70 7.70 -13.82
C SER A 323 -21.19 7.92 -12.38
N THR A 324 -22.11 8.09 -11.43
CA THR A 324 -21.79 8.25 -10.00
C THR A 324 -21.29 6.94 -9.41
N ASP A 325 -21.91 5.81 -9.74
CA ASP A 325 -21.51 4.49 -9.23
C ASP A 325 -20.12 4.06 -9.71
N ARG A 326 -19.78 4.38 -10.97
CA ARG A 326 -18.41 4.19 -11.50
C ARG A 326 -17.38 5.00 -10.72
N LYS A 327 -17.69 6.29 -10.47
CA LYS A 327 -16.80 7.15 -9.68
C LYS A 327 -16.69 6.67 -8.24
N PHE A 328 -17.80 6.29 -7.62
CA PHE A 328 -17.82 5.71 -6.28
C PHE A 328 -16.90 4.49 -6.19
N THR A 329 -17.03 3.54 -7.12
CA THR A 329 -16.18 2.34 -7.16
C THR A 329 -14.70 2.69 -7.32
N GLN A 330 -14.36 3.69 -8.15
CA GLN A 330 -12.98 4.15 -8.33
C GLN A 330 -12.43 4.84 -7.07
N THR A 331 -13.21 5.72 -6.44
CA THR A 331 -12.81 6.42 -5.21
C THR A 331 -12.65 5.44 -4.06
N THR A 332 -13.56 4.46 -3.91
CA THR A 332 -13.45 3.40 -2.90
C THR A 332 -12.18 2.58 -3.08
N LYS A 333 -11.85 2.18 -4.32
CA LYS A 333 -10.59 1.48 -4.60
C LYS A 333 -9.36 2.33 -4.23
N THR A 334 -9.38 3.61 -4.59
CA THR A 334 -8.29 4.54 -4.27
C THR A 334 -8.12 4.68 -2.75
N LEU A 335 -9.22 4.74 -2.01
CA LEU A 335 -9.24 4.80 -0.55
C LEU A 335 -8.67 3.52 0.08
N GLU A 336 -9.07 2.34 -0.41
CA GLU A 336 -8.54 1.05 0.06
C GLU A 336 -7.04 0.92 -0.23
N ASP A 337 -6.60 1.26 -1.44
CA ASP A 337 -5.19 1.25 -1.83
C ASP A 337 -4.37 2.22 -0.97
N LEU A 338 -4.91 3.42 -0.67
CA LEU A 338 -4.27 4.40 0.20
C LEU A 338 -4.11 3.88 1.64
N LYS A 339 -5.17 3.30 2.22
CA LYS A 339 -5.12 2.69 3.56
C LYS A 339 -4.07 1.57 3.63
N LYS A 340 -4.09 0.67 2.64
CA LYS A 340 -3.11 -0.40 2.53
C LYS A 340 -1.68 0.12 2.43
N GLN A 341 -1.44 1.15 1.60
CA GLN A 341 -0.12 1.78 1.50
C GLN A 341 0.30 2.44 2.81
N PHE A 342 -0.63 3.06 3.54
CA PHE A 342 -0.36 3.68 4.82
C PHE A 342 0.06 2.64 5.87
N ASP A 343 -0.69 1.54 6.01
CA ASP A 343 -0.38 0.47 6.96
C ASP A 343 0.94 -0.23 6.63
N GLN A 344 1.20 -0.49 5.34
CA GLN A 344 2.49 -1.03 4.89
C GLN A 344 3.65 -0.09 5.21
N THR A 345 3.43 1.22 5.13
CA THR A 345 4.45 2.22 5.43
C THR A 345 4.77 2.23 6.92
N LYS A 346 3.75 2.19 7.79
CA LYS A 346 3.92 2.02 9.24
C LYS A 346 4.69 0.75 9.59
N ALA A 347 4.29 -0.40 9.05
CA ALA A 347 4.95 -1.67 9.32
C ALA A 347 6.42 -1.70 8.86
N LYS A 348 6.74 -1.08 7.72
CA LYS A 348 8.13 -0.94 7.25
C LYS A 348 8.95 -0.02 8.15
N GLU A 349 8.37 1.06 8.66
CA GLU A 349 9.06 1.93 9.62
C GLU A 349 9.32 1.21 10.94
N GLU A 350 8.32 0.51 11.51
CA GLU A 350 8.47 -0.22 12.77
C GLU A 350 9.54 -1.31 12.71
N SER A 351 9.68 -1.97 11.55
CA SER A 351 10.63 -3.08 11.37
C SER A 351 12.07 -2.63 11.07
N ILE A 352 12.25 -1.57 10.28
CA ILE A 352 13.58 -1.15 9.77
C ILE A 352 14.09 0.13 10.46
N GLY A 353 13.19 0.92 11.06
CA GLY A 353 13.49 2.24 11.61
C GLY A 353 13.70 3.32 10.53
N LEU A 354 13.73 4.59 10.93
CA LEU A 354 13.86 5.74 10.02
C LEU A 354 15.25 5.81 9.36
N THR A 355 15.40 5.14 8.23
CA THR A 355 16.63 5.10 7.42
C THR A 355 16.53 5.96 6.16
N GLY A 356 17.67 6.28 5.53
CA GLY A 356 17.73 7.08 4.29
C GLY A 356 16.85 6.55 3.14
N PRO A 357 16.85 5.23 2.84
CA PRO A 357 15.96 4.64 1.84
C PRO A 357 14.46 4.82 2.17
N ILE A 358 14.08 4.76 3.45
CA ILE A 358 12.70 5.03 3.86
C ILE A 358 12.35 6.49 3.58
N GLY A 359 13.26 7.44 3.82
CA GLY A 359 13.01 8.85 3.48
C GLY A 359 12.77 9.10 1.99
N LEU A 360 13.48 8.39 1.11
CA LEU A 360 13.23 8.45 -0.33
C LEU A 360 11.88 7.84 -0.70
N MET A 361 11.52 6.69 -0.10
CA MET A 361 10.21 6.06 -0.27
C MET A 361 9.09 7.00 0.17
N LEU A 362 9.19 7.60 1.36
CA LEU A 362 8.19 8.52 1.91
C LEU A 362 8.00 9.76 1.01
N ARG A 363 9.08 10.34 0.46
CA ARG A 363 8.97 11.44 -0.51
C ARG A 363 8.29 11.01 -1.81
N SER A 364 8.61 9.81 -2.30
CA SER A 364 7.95 9.27 -3.49
C SER A 364 6.46 9.03 -3.24
N GLN A 365 6.09 8.54 -2.05
CA GLN A 365 4.70 8.35 -1.66
C GLN A 365 3.98 9.69 -1.52
N GLN A 366 4.60 10.69 -0.90
CA GLN A 366 4.06 12.04 -0.79
C GLN A 366 3.74 12.66 -2.16
N ALA A 367 4.62 12.48 -3.15
CA ALA A 367 4.41 12.97 -4.50
C ALA A 367 3.26 12.27 -5.25
N ASN A 368 2.90 11.05 -4.82
CA ASN A 368 1.86 10.22 -5.43
C ASN A 368 0.54 10.23 -4.63
N LEU A 369 0.43 11.02 -3.56
CA LEU A 369 -0.82 11.13 -2.79
C LEU A 369 -1.95 11.72 -3.65
N PRO A 370 -3.21 11.31 -3.41
CA PRO A 370 -4.38 11.91 -4.06
C PRO A 370 -4.44 13.44 -3.90
N ASP A 371 -4.93 14.13 -4.92
CA ASP A 371 -5.09 15.59 -4.89
C ASP A 371 -6.30 15.98 -4.03
N ILE A 372 -6.01 16.47 -2.82
CA ILE A 372 -6.99 16.90 -1.83
C ILE A 372 -7.86 18.06 -2.35
N GLU A 373 -7.28 18.99 -3.12
CA GLU A 373 -8.01 20.18 -3.58
C GLU A 373 -9.11 19.80 -4.57
N LYS A 374 -8.78 18.88 -5.49
CA LYS A 374 -9.76 18.33 -6.42
C LYS A 374 -10.90 17.59 -5.69
N SER A 375 -10.58 16.73 -4.72
CA SER A 375 -11.61 16.04 -3.93
C SER A 375 -12.48 17.02 -3.14
N LYS A 376 -11.92 18.10 -2.57
CA LYS A 376 -12.69 19.16 -1.88
C LYS A 376 -13.67 19.86 -2.82
N GLN A 377 -13.26 20.17 -4.05
CA GLN A 377 -14.14 20.75 -5.06
C GLN A 377 -15.25 19.79 -5.48
N ASP A 378 -14.94 18.50 -5.64
CA ASP A 378 -15.94 17.50 -5.99
C ASP A 378 -16.96 17.27 -4.85
N ILE A 379 -16.51 17.28 -3.58
CA ILE A 379 -17.40 17.26 -2.40
C ILE A 379 -18.40 18.43 -2.42
N GLU A 380 -17.94 19.65 -2.77
CA GLU A 380 -18.84 20.81 -2.87
C GLU A 380 -19.87 20.64 -3.99
N LYS A 381 -19.46 20.12 -5.15
CA LYS A 381 -20.38 19.82 -6.26
C LYS A 381 -21.41 18.76 -5.86
N TYR A 382 -20.98 17.69 -5.18
CA TYR A 382 -21.89 16.65 -4.70
C TYR A 382 -22.88 17.23 -3.70
N SER A 383 -22.43 18.05 -2.74
CA SER A 383 -23.33 18.72 -1.77
C SER A 383 -24.44 19.51 -2.47
N LYS A 384 -24.08 20.37 -3.44
CA LYS A 384 -25.07 21.16 -4.20
C LYS A 384 -26.03 20.27 -5.00
N THR A 385 -25.51 19.20 -5.59
CA THR A 385 -26.33 18.27 -6.38
C THR A 385 -27.29 17.48 -5.48
N ILE A 386 -26.86 17.07 -4.30
CA ILE A 386 -27.68 16.41 -3.28
C ILE A 386 -28.87 17.29 -2.91
N ASP A 387 -28.64 18.58 -2.66
CA ASP A 387 -29.71 19.53 -2.32
C ASP A 387 -30.74 19.67 -3.47
N LEU A 388 -30.27 19.75 -4.72
CA LEU A 388 -31.13 19.82 -5.90
C LEU A 388 -31.94 18.53 -6.11
N VAL A 389 -31.32 17.35 -5.94
CA VAL A 389 -31.98 16.05 -6.06
C VAL A 389 -33.01 15.86 -4.94
N ASN A 390 -32.73 16.36 -3.74
CA ASN A 390 -33.66 16.34 -2.62
C ASN A 390 -34.85 17.28 -2.85
N LEU A 391 -34.62 18.47 -3.41
CA LEU A 391 -35.72 19.34 -3.85
C LEU A 391 -36.59 18.65 -4.89
N LYS A 392 -35.96 18.02 -5.90
CA LYS A 392 -36.68 17.25 -6.92
C LYS A 392 -37.48 16.10 -6.32
N GLN A 393 -36.97 15.48 -5.26
CA GLN A 393 -37.70 14.43 -4.54
C GLN A 393 -39.02 14.95 -3.96
N PHE A 394 -39.01 16.13 -3.33
CA PHE A 394 -40.24 16.76 -2.83
C PHE A 394 -41.24 17.07 -3.95
N GLU A 395 -40.78 17.60 -5.08
CA GLU A 395 -41.65 17.86 -6.25
C GLU A 395 -42.32 16.57 -6.76
N LEU A 396 -41.59 15.46 -6.79
CA LEU A 396 -42.11 14.17 -7.24
C LEU A 396 -43.09 13.56 -6.24
N ASP A 397 -42.82 13.71 -4.94
CA ASP A 397 -43.72 13.24 -3.87
C ASP A 397 -45.02 14.08 -3.81
N GLU A 398 -44.94 15.39 -4.07
CA GLU A 398 -46.11 16.26 -4.26
C GLU A 398 -46.91 15.83 -5.49
N ALA A 399 -46.26 15.63 -6.64
CA ALA A 399 -46.90 15.14 -7.86
C ALA A 399 -47.55 13.74 -7.71
N TRP A 400 -47.06 12.92 -6.78
CA TRP A 400 -47.67 11.64 -6.43
C TRP A 400 -48.89 11.80 -5.52
N THR A 401 -48.83 12.74 -4.59
CA THR A 401 -49.91 13.03 -3.64
C THR A 401 -51.10 13.69 -4.35
N ASP A 402 -50.80 14.65 -5.22
CA ASP A 402 -51.78 15.43 -6.00
C ASP A 402 -52.10 14.75 -7.36
N PHE A 403 -51.92 13.43 -7.45
CA PHE A 403 -52.12 12.71 -8.70
C PHE A 403 -53.63 12.68 -9.07
N PRO A 404 -54.01 13.11 -10.29
CA PRO A 404 -55.42 13.30 -10.64
C PRO A 404 -56.19 11.98 -10.69
N THR A 405 -57.48 12.06 -10.33
CA THR A 405 -58.41 10.92 -10.50
C THR A 405 -58.88 10.82 -11.95
N VAL A 406 -59.37 9.64 -12.33
CA VAL A 406 -59.89 9.39 -13.68
C VAL A 406 -61.06 10.33 -14.01
N ASP A 407 -61.94 10.58 -13.04
CA ASP A 407 -63.11 11.44 -13.24
C ASP A 407 -62.71 12.91 -13.39
N GLU A 408 -61.81 13.44 -12.56
CA GLU A 408 -61.28 14.81 -12.69
C GLU A 408 -60.62 15.03 -14.06
N GLN A 409 -59.83 14.07 -14.51
CA GLN A 409 -59.13 14.19 -15.78
C GLN A 409 -60.07 14.01 -16.99
N PHE A 410 -61.09 13.16 -16.85
CA PHE A 410 -62.17 13.03 -17.83
C PHE A 410 -62.96 14.33 -17.95
N ASP A 411 -63.32 14.99 -16.84
CA ASP A 411 -64.03 16.26 -16.85
C ASP A 411 -63.21 17.35 -17.57
N ILE A 412 -61.91 17.45 -17.29
CA ILE A 412 -60.99 18.39 -17.97
C ILE A 412 -60.93 18.13 -19.49
N ILE A 413 -60.88 16.87 -19.91
CA ILE A 413 -60.79 16.49 -21.32
C ILE A 413 -62.12 16.68 -22.04
N ARG A 414 -63.25 16.39 -21.36
CA ARG A 414 -64.60 16.63 -21.88
C ARG A 414 -64.84 18.12 -22.11
N ASP A 415 -64.51 18.96 -21.12
CA ASP A 415 -64.73 20.40 -21.18
C ASP A 415 -63.85 21.11 -22.23
N SER A 416 -62.76 20.46 -22.67
CA SER A 416 -61.90 20.91 -23.76
C SER A 416 -62.27 20.32 -25.13
N SER A 417 -63.26 19.43 -25.20
CA SER A 417 -63.78 18.88 -26.46
C SER A 417 -64.70 19.90 -27.16
N PRO A 418 -64.50 20.18 -28.46
CA PRO A 418 -65.38 21.09 -29.23
C PRO A 418 -66.75 20.49 -29.58
N ARG A 419 -67.02 19.23 -29.22
CA ARG A 419 -68.28 18.52 -29.53
C ARG A 419 -68.73 17.69 -28.34
N GLU A 420 -70.05 17.60 -28.14
CA GLU A 420 -70.69 16.63 -27.23
C GLU A 420 -70.38 15.19 -27.69
N LEU A 421 -69.81 14.41 -26.77
CA LEU A 421 -69.47 13.01 -26.94
C LEU A 421 -70.71 12.14 -26.74
N THR A 422 -70.82 11.03 -27.45
CA THR A 422 -71.87 10.02 -27.20
C THR A 422 -71.53 9.16 -25.98
N GLU A 423 -72.53 8.55 -25.33
CA GLU A 423 -72.33 7.72 -24.11
C GLU A 423 -71.30 6.58 -24.31
N GLU A 424 -71.25 5.98 -25.51
CA GLU A 424 -70.24 4.95 -25.86
C GLU A 424 -68.83 5.54 -26.03
N GLU A 425 -68.71 6.75 -26.57
CA GLU A 425 -67.42 7.45 -26.71
C GLU A 425 -66.90 7.92 -25.34
N GLU A 426 -67.78 8.36 -24.44
CA GLU A 426 -67.43 8.72 -23.07
C GLU A 426 -66.88 7.53 -22.28
N LEU A 427 -67.52 6.36 -22.38
CA LEU A 427 -67.04 5.14 -21.73
C LEU A 427 -65.68 4.68 -22.28
N ASN A 428 -65.50 4.71 -23.60
CA ASN A 428 -64.21 4.39 -24.22
C ASN A 428 -63.12 5.39 -23.82
N LEU A 429 -63.43 6.68 -23.76
CA LEU A 429 -62.50 7.71 -23.34
C LEU A 429 -62.07 7.52 -21.87
N LYS A 430 -63.01 7.23 -20.96
CA LYS A 430 -62.69 6.91 -19.56
C LYS A 430 -61.75 5.72 -19.44
N ASN A 431 -61.98 4.65 -20.20
CA ASN A 431 -61.10 3.47 -20.20
C ASN A 431 -59.67 3.80 -20.67
N VAL A 432 -59.53 4.59 -21.74
CA VAL A 432 -58.22 5.00 -22.27
C VAL A 432 -57.51 5.95 -21.31
N ILE A 433 -58.22 6.89 -20.68
CA ILE A 433 -57.68 7.76 -19.63
C ILE A 433 -57.20 6.92 -18.45
N GLN A 434 -57.99 5.95 -17.99
CA GLN A 434 -57.62 5.05 -16.90
C GLN A 434 -56.34 4.26 -17.22
N GLU A 435 -56.21 3.70 -18.43
CA GLU A 435 -55.00 3.00 -18.85
C GLU A 435 -53.78 3.95 -18.90
N THR A 436 -53.96 5.15 -19.45
CA THR A 436 -52.90 6.15 -19.60
C THR A 436 -52.42 6.68 -18.25
N LEU A 437 -53.34 6.99 -17.33
CA LEU A 437 -53.04 7.41 -15.96
C LEU A 437 -52.38 6.28 -15.15
N SER A 438 -52.81 5.03 -15.35
CA SER A 438 -52.16 3.87 -14.73
C SER A 438 -50.69 3.75 -15.13
N LYS A 439 -50.39 3.84 -16.44
CA LYS A 439 -49.01 3.87 -16.96
C LYS A 439 -48.23 5.09 -16.46
N GLN A 440 -48.89 6.25 -16.41
CA GLN A 440 -48.28 7.47 -15.87
C GLN A 440 -47.85 7.30 -14.41
N LYS A 441 -48.69 6.62 -13.61
CA LYS A 441 -48.39 6.32 -12.21
C LYS A 441 -47.24 5.32 -12.07
N GLU A 442 -47.16 4.30 -12.93
CA GLU A 442 -46.00 3.38 -13.01
C GLU A 442 -44.70 4.13 -13.33
N TYR A 443 -44.73 5.05 -14.30
CA TYR A 443 -43.57 5.89 -14.62
C TYR A 443 -43.20 6.82 -13.47
N LEU A 444 -44.17 7.45 -12.81
CA LEU A 444 -43.91 8.32 -11.67
C LEU A 444 -43.30 7.56 -10.49
N ASP A 445 -43.81 6.37 -10.15
CA ASP A 445 -43.20 5.51 -9.11
C ASP A 445 -41.77 5.13 -9.47
N THR A 446 -41.52 4.75 -10.73
CA THR A 446 -40.19 4.42 -11.22
C THR A 446 -39.24 5.62 -11.16
N LEU A 447 -39.72 6.82 -11.49
CA LEU A 447 -38.97 8.06 -11.43
C LEU A 447 -38.61 8.42 -9.98
N ILE A 448 -39.56 8.30 -9.04
CA ILE A 448 -39.34 8.49 -7.60
C ILE A 448 -38.27 7.52 -7.07
N ARG A 449 -38.39 6.23 -7.40
CA ARG A 449 -37.39 5.21 -6.99
C ARG A 449 -36.01 5.49 -7.57
N SER A 450 -35.95 5.90 -8.85
CA SER A 450 -34.70 6.23 -9.53
C SER A 450 -34.04 7.47 -8.91
N ASN A 451 -34.83 8.50 -8.58
CA ASN A 451 -34.33 9.71 -7.91
C ASN A 451 -33.78 9.40 -6.51
N LYS A 452 -34.49 8.57 -5.71
CA LYS A 452 -33.99 8.08 -4.41
C LYS A 452 -32.70 7.28 -4.54
N SER A 453 -32.61 6.40 -5.54
CA SER A 453 -31.38 5.64 -5.83
C SER A 453 -30.21 6.56 -6.16
N TYR A 454 -30.43 7.57 -7.01
CA TYR A 454 -29.43 8.57 -7.34
C TYR A 454 -28.97 9.38 -6.12
N PHE A 455 -29.92 9.79 -5.27
CA PHE A 455 -29.64 10.47 -4.01
C PHE A 455 -28.75 9.63 -3.09
N THR A 456 -29.08 8.35 -2.87
CA THR A 456 -28.25 7.44 -2.05
C THR A 456 -26.85 7.30 -2.62
N LYS A 457 -26.71 7.10 -3.94
CA LYS A 457 -25.38 7.00 -4.59
C LYS A 457 -24.56 8.29 -4.49
N LEU A 458 -25.21 9.45 -4.52
CA LEU A 458 -24.55 10.73 -4.27
C LEU A 458 -24.05 10.86 -2.82
N LEU A 459 -24.81 10.36 -1.84
CA LEU A 459 -24.36 10.31 -0.44
C LEU A 459 -23.19 9.34 -0.25
N ASP A 460 -23.23 8.17 -0.89
CA ASP A 460 -22.15 7.18 -0.83
C ASP A 460 -20.82 7.77 -1.34
N ILE A 461 -20.83 8.41 -2.51
CA ILE A 461 -19.62 9.05 -3.04
C ILE A 461 -19.18 10.25 -2.20
N TYR A 462 -20.13 11.06 -1.70
CA TYR A 462 -19.84 12.21 -0.86
C TYR A 462 -19.11 11.82 0.43
N THR A 463 -19.60 10.76 1.09
CA THR A 463 -18.98 10.25 2.33
C THR A 463 -17.63 9.61 2.06
N THR A 464 -17.50 8.87 0.96
CA THR A 464 -16.24 8.22 0.57
C THR A 464 -15.16 9.22 0.19
N GLU A 465 -15.48 10.27 -0.58
CA GLU A 465 -14.54 11.36 -0.89
C GLU A 465 -14.09 12.10 0.37
N LYS A 466 -14.99 12.36 1.32
CA LYS A 466 -14.61 12.92 2.63
C LYS A 466 -13.65 12.02 3.38
N GLN A 467 -13.89 10.72 3.36
CA GLN A 467 -12.99 9.76 3.98
C GLN A 467 -11.63 9.72 3.28
N LEU A 468 -11.61 9.76 1.94
CA LEU A 468 -10.38 9.84 1.15
C LEU A 468 -9.55 11.08 1.51
N VAL A 469 -10.18 12.25 1.59
CA VAL A 469 -9.50 13.49 2.02
C VAL A 469 -8.91 13.31 3.42
N LYS A 470 -9.68 12.81 4.39
CA LYS A 470 -9.23 12.63 5.76
C LYS A 470 -8.04 11.66 5.87
N GLU A 471 -8.11 10.51 5.21
CA GLU A 471 -7.02 9.52 5.22
C GLU A 471 -5.77 10.07 4.49
N THR A 472 -5.96 10.82 3.40
CA THR A 472 -4.86 11.46 2.67
C THR A 472 -4.16 12.52 3.52
N GLU A 473 -4.92 13.37 4.22
CA GLU A 473 -4.37 14.37 5.16
C GLU A 473 -3.62 13.67 6.31
N THR A 474 -4.21 12.63 6.91
CA THR A 474 -3.58 11.86 7.99
C THR A 474 -2.26 11.22 7.53
N TYR A 475 -2.24 10.64 6.32
CA TYR A 475 -1.03 10.02 5.78
C TYR A 475 0.01 11.08 5.37
N ALA A 476 -0.41 12.21 4.81
CA ALA A 476 0.47 13.33 4.49
C ALA A 476 1.16 13.89 5.75
N ASP A 477 0.40 14.10 6.83
CA ASP A 477 0.92 14.58 8.11
C ASP A 477 1.90 13.57 8.73
N TYR A 478 1.56 12.27 8.67
CA TYR A 478 2.45 11.20 9.10
C TYR A 478 3.79 11.23 8.34
N ILE A 479 3.75 11.36 7.00
CA ILE A 479 4.94 11.44 6.17
C ILE A 479 5.75 12.70 6.51
N GLN A 480 5.11 13.87 6.65
CA GLN A 480 5.80 15.13 6.95
C GLN A 480 6.51 15.09 8.29
N GLU A 481 5.86 14.56 9.33
CA GLU A 481 6.46 14.39 10.65
C GLU A 481 7.75 13.57 10.56
N ARG A 482 7.76 12.48 9.77
CA ARG A 482 8.91 11.58 9.63
C ARG A 482 10.01 12.11 8.72
N ILE A 483 9.69 12.77 7.61
CA ILE A 483 10.68 13.34 6.69
C ILE A 483 11.59 14.35 7.41
N PHE A 484 11.07 15.10 8.39
CA PHE A 484 11.85 16.07 9.15
C PHE A 484 13.00 15.41 9.95
N TRP A 485 12.81 14.17 10.44
CA TRP A 485 13.79 13.47 11.26
C TRP A 485 14.81 12.63 10.46
N ILE A 486 14.63 12.49 9.15
CA ILE A 486 15.49 11.63 8.32
C ILE A 486 16.72 12.40 7.86
N LYS A 487 17.90 11.94 8.33
CA LYS A 487 19.21 12.50 7.97
C LYS A 487 19.42 12.43 6.45
N SER A 488 19.48 13.60 5.82
CA SER A 488 19.55 13.73 4.36
C SER A 488 20.97 13.61 3.78
N SER A 489 21.99 13.34 4.59
CA SER A 489 23.36 13.09 4.10
C SER A 489 24.07 12.03 4.95
N PRO A 490 24.77 11.06 4.32
CA PRO A 490 25.70 10.20 5.03
C PRO A 490 26.81 11.05 5.70
N PRO A 491 27.43 10.58 6.80
CA PRO A 491 28.57 11.28 7.39
C PRO A 491 29.70 11.38 6.35
N ILE A 492 30.35 12.55 6.28
CA ILE A 492 31.51 12.80 5.41
C ILE A 492 32.50 11.64 5.60
N SER A 493 32.59 10.79 4.59
CA SER A 493 33.42 9.59 4.63
C SER A 493 34.74 9.86 3.93
N LEU A 494 35.83 9.28 4.45
CA LEU A 494 37.18 9.44 3.87
C LEU A 494 37.27 8.94 2.41
N SER A 495 36.31 8.13 1.96
CA SER A 495 36.16 7.72 0.55
C SER A 495 35.78 8.86 -0.38
N GLU A 496 34.96 9.82 0.06
CA GLU A 496 34.56 10.96 -0.78
C GLU A 496 35.73 11.92 -1.05
N ILE A 497 36.68 12.05 -0.10
CA ILE A 497 37.92 12.82 -0.27
C ILE A 497 38.77 12.23 -1.41
N LYS A 498 38.75 10.90 -1.56
CA LYS A 498 39.48 10.20 -2.63
C LYS A 498 38.84 10.45 -4.00
N ASP A 499 37.52 10.49 -4.07
CA ASP A 499 36.78 10.82 -5.29
C ASP A 499 36.88 12.31 -5.64
N THR A 500 36.94 13.21 -4.66
CA THR A 500 37.23 14.64 -4.90
C THR A 500 38.63 14.84 -5.47
N SER A 501 39.62 14.02 -5.11
CA SER A 501 40.97 14.09 -5.70
C SER A 501 40.94 13.89 -7.22
N ASN A 502 40.11 12.96 -7.71
CA ASN A 502 39.98 12.72 -9.14
C ASN A 502 39.30 13.90 -9.86
N THR A 503 38.30 14.53 -9.24
CA THR A 503 37.66 15.74 -9.76
C THR A 503 38.61 16.95 -9.75
N ILE A 504 39.44 17.10 -8.72
CA ILE A 504 40.48 18.14 -8.64
C ILE A 504 41.55 17.90 -9.72
N LYS A 505 41.99 16.65 -9.91
CA LYS A 505 42.93 16.28 -10.99
C LYS A 505 42.35 16.54 -12.37
N TRP A 506 41.05 16.29 -12.57
CA TRP A 506 40.36 16.62 -13.81
C TRP A 506 40.32 18.13 -14.06
N LEU A 507 40.03 18.93 -13.03
CA LEU A 507 39.99 20.39 -13.13
C LEU A 507 41.35 21.02 -13.45
N PHE A 508 42.44 20.49 -12.90
CA PHE A 508 43.81 20.95 -13.14
C PHE A 508 44.57 20.16 -14.21
N SER A 509 43.87 19.32 -15.00
CA SER A 509 44.49 18.51 -16.04
C SER A 509 45.05 19.40 -17.18
N PRO A 510 46.36 19.34 -17.49
CA PRO A 510 46.97 20.16 -18.52
C PRO A 510 46.38 19.92 -19.92
N THR A 511 45.87 18.72 -20.18
CA THR A 511 45.27 18.32 -21.46
C THR A 511 43.95 19.05 -21.72
N HIS A 512 43.12 19.23 -20.70
CA HIS A 512 41.82 19.92 -20.85
C HIS A 512 41.98 21.44 -21.03
N TRP A 513 42.94 22.04 -20.33
CA TRP A 513 43.31 23.45 -20.53
C TRP A 513 43.94 23.70 -21.90
N LYS A 514 44.73 22.75 -22.42
CA LYS A 514 45.28 22.82 -23.78
C LYS A 514 44.18 22.78 -24.84
N GLN A 515 43.16 21.95 -24.65
CA GLN A 515 41.99 21.89 -25.55
C GLN A 515 41.22 23.21 -25.56
N LEU A 516 41.01 23.82 -24.39
CA LEU A 516 40.39 25.15 -24.29
C LEU A 516 41.22 26.22 -25.01
N TYR A 517 42.53 26.22 -24.82
CA TYR A 517 43.42 27.18 -25.49
C TYR A 517 43.40 27.02 -27.02
N ILE A 518 43.43 25.78 -27.53
CA ILE A 518 43.35 25.52 -28.98
C ILE A 518 42.00 26.00 -29.52
N ALA A 519 40.89 25.67 -28.86
CA ALA A 519 39.56 26.09 -29.27
C ALA A 519 39.43 27.62 -29.30
N VAL A 520 39.92 28.33 -28.29
CA VAL A 520 39.90 29.80 -28.27
C VAL A 520 40.80 30.39 -29.35
N LYS A 521 42.00 29.81 -29.59
CA LYS A 521 42.92 30.31 -30.61
C LYS A 521 42.36 30.14 -32.03
N GLU A 522 41.80 28.99 -32.33
CA GLU A 522 41.17 28.68 -33.61
C GLU A 522 39.97 29.58 -33.87
N ASP A 523 39.20 29.86 -32.82
CA ASP A 523 38.04 30.72 -32.86
C ASP A 523 38.38 32.21 -33.08
N VAL A 524 39.45 32.70 -32.45
CA VAL A 524 40.02 34.05 -32.67
C VAL A 524 40.57 34.20 -34.09
N ALA A 525 41.26 33.17 -34.59
CA ALA A 525 41.82 33.19 -35.95
C ALA A 525 40.72 33.17 -37.03
N SER A 526 39.62 32.44 -36.77
CA SER A 526 38.51 32.30 -37.73
C SER A 526 37.60 33.53 -37.75
N ASN A 527 37.45 34.22 -36.62
CA ASN A 527 36.52 35.35 -36.49
C ASN A 527 37.20 36.60 -35.90
N PRO A 528 38.29 37.11 -36.48
CA PRO A 528 39.03 38.24 -35.92
C PRO A 528 38.18 39.50 -35.83
N ILE A 529 37.27 39.71 -36.79
CA ILE A 529 36.39 40.89 -36.84
C ILE A 529 35.50 40.97 -35.59
N ILE A 530 35.00 39.85 -35.08
CA ILE A 530 34.11 39.83 -33.89
C ILE A 530 34.90 40.19 -32.63
N TYR A 531 36.14 39.72 -32.50
CA TYR A 531 37.00 40.09 -31.37
C TYR A 531 37.46 41.53 -31.44
N PHE A 532 37.78 42.05 -32.63
CA PHE A 532 38.10 43.46 -32.82
C PHE A 532 36.90 44.34 -32.49
N THR A 533 35.71 44.04 -33.00
CA THR A 533 34.50 44.83 -32.69
C THR A 533 34.15 44.76 -31.21
N ALA A 534 34.25 43.60 -30.57
CA ALA A 534 34.03 43.46 -29.14
C ALA A 534 35.07 44.22 -28.31
N PHE A 535 36.35 44.21 -28.72
CA PHE A 535 37.41 44.97 -28.05
C PHE A 535 37.16 46.48 -28.16
N PHE A 536 36.85 47.00 -29.35
CA PHE A 536 36.52 48.41 -29.53
C PHE A 536 35.21 48.79 -28.83
N CYS A 537 34.21 47.91 -28.82
CA CYS A 537 32.96 48.11 -28.09
C CYS A 537 33.21 48.17 -26.58
N PHE A 538 34.00 47.25 -26.03
CA PHE A 538 34.39 47.25 -24.62
C PHE A 538 35.21 48.48 -24.25
N LEU A 539 36.16 48.88 -25.10
CA LEU A 539 36.96 50.09 -24.89
C LEU A 539 36.10 51.35 -24.93
N SER A 540 35.14 51.41 -25.86
CA SER A 540 34.14 52.47 -25.95
C SER A 540 33.24 52.50 -24.71
N LEU A 541 32.76 51.35 -24.23
CA LEU A 541 31.97 51.22 -23.00
C LEU A 541 32.76 51.63 -21.76
N LEU A 542 34.06 51.29 -21.67
CA LEU A 542 34.94 51.73 -20.60
C LEU A 542 35.14 53.26 -20.64
N TYR A 543 35.34 53.84 -21.82
CA TYR A 543 35.47 55.27 -22.00
C TYR A 543 34.17 56.01 -21.64
N LEU A 544 33.02 55.50 -22.10
CA LEU A 544 31.70 56.02 -21.72
C LEU A 544 31.48 55.88 -20.22
N ALA A 545 31.78 54.73 -19.63
CA ALA A 545 31.63 54.50 -18.20
C ALA A 545 32.55 55.42 -17.39
N TYR A 546 33.76 55.73 -17.88
CA TYR A 546 34.63 56.73 -17.27
C TYR A 546 34.02 58.12 -17.31
N ASN A 547 33.51 58.57 -18.46
CA ASN A 547 32.88 59.88 -18.61
C ASN A 547 31.58 59.99 -17.80
N VAL A 548 30.75 58.95 -17.82
CA VAL A 548 29.53 58.84 -17.02
C VAL A 548 29.84 58.86 -15.53
N ARG A 549 30.91 58.19 -15.07
CA ARG A 549 31.37 58.28 -13.66
C ARG A 549 31.76 59.71 -13.27
N GLN A 550 32.36 60.48 -14.18
CA GLN A 550 32.70 61.89 -13.92
C GLN A 550 31.44 62.77 -13.89
N GLN A 551 30.51 62.58 -14.82
CA GLN A 551 29.21 63.27 -14.81
C GLN A 551 28.40 62.93 -13.55
N LEU A 552 28.41 61.67 -13.10
CA LEU A 552 27.77 61.25 -11.85
C LEU A 552 28.37 61.96 -10.65
N ARG A 553 29.69 62.17 -10.60
CA ARG A 553 30.36 62.90 -9.50
C ARG A 553 29.99 64.37 -9.47
N ILE A 554 29.82 65.00 -10.63
CA ILE A 554 29.39 66.41 -10.74
C ILE A 554 27.93 66.54 -10.29
N ILE A 555 27.05 65.67 -10.81
CA ILE A 555 25.63 65.62 -10.43
C ILE A 555 25.46 65.31 -8.93
N ASN A 556 26.25 64.38 -8.37
CA ASN A 556 26.19 64.04 -6.95
C ASN A 556 26.64 65.22 -6.06
N LYS A 557 27.66 65.99 -6.48
CA LYS A 557 28.09 67.22 -5.77
C LYS A 557 27.03 68.33 -5.80
N GLU A 558 26.23 68.43 -6.87
CA GLU A 558 25.09 69.35 -6.95
C GLU A 558 23.90 68.88 -6.10
N ILE A 559 23.65 67.57 -6.06
CA ILE A 559 22.59 66.94 -5.23
C ILE A 559 22.87 67.13 -3.72
N ILE A 560 24.12 67.07 -3.29
CA ILE A 560 24.49 67.28 -1.87
C ILE A 560 24.34 68.75 -1.45
N ARG A 561 24.42 69.72 -2.37
CA ARG A 561 24.35 71.16 -2.07
C ARG A 561 22.95 71.78 -2.19
N SER A 562 21.98 71.12 -2.83
CA SER A 562 20.63 71.67 -3.01
C SER A 562 19.55 70.61 -2.79
N SER A 563 18.56 70.94 -1.94
CA SER A 563 17.39 70.08 -1.69
C SER A 563 16.47 70.05 -2.92
N PHE A 564 16.66 69.08 -3.83
CA PHE A 564 15.87 68.94 -5.07
C PHE A 564 14.84 67.79 -5.00
N ARG A 565 13.62 68.05 -5.52
CA ARG A 565 12.41 67.18 -5.48
C ARG A 565 12.00 66.52 -6.83
N LYS A 566 12.91 66.32 -7.80
CA LYS A 566 12.53 65.79 -9.15
C LYS A 566 12.95 64.32 -9.34
N PHE A 567 11.98 63.41 -9.44
CA PHE A 567 12.17 61.95 -9.65
C PHE A 567 12.99 61.60 -10.90
N GLY A 568 12.92 62.41 -11.96
CA GLY A 568 13.65 62.17 -13.21
C GLY A 568 15.17 62.14 -13.06
N ILE A 569 15.73 62.85 -12.08
CA ILE A 569 17.18 62.83 -11.81
C ILE A 569 17.56 61.52 -11.10
N THR A 570 16.75 61.06 -10.15
CA THR A 570 16.95 59.79 -9.46
C THR A 570 16.88 58.60 -10.42
N ALA A 571 15.91 58.60 -11.34
CA ALA A 571 15.81 57.60 -12.40
C ALA A 571 17.02 57.62 -13.34
N ARG A 572 17.51 58.81 -13.69
CA ARG A 572 18.72 58.97 -14.52
C ARG A 572 19.97 58.45 -13.80
N VAL A 573 20.14 58.73 -12.51
CA VAL A 573 21.27 58.22 -11.71
C VAL A 573 21.19 56.70 -11.60
N ALA A 574 20.02 56.14 -11.34
CA ALA A 574 19.81 54.68 -11.30
C ALA A 574 20.12 53.98 -12.64
N PHE A 575 19.76 54.60 -13.76
CA PHE A 575 20.11 54.06 -15.07
C PHE A 575 21.62 54.10 -15.33
N LEU A 576 22.28 55.20 -14.96
CA LEU A 576 23.72 55.35 -15.13
C LEU A 576 24.53 54.44 -14.19
N THR A 577 24.06 54.16 -12.97
CA THR A 577 24.69 53.20 -12.06
C THR A 577 24.54 51.76 -12.56
N LEU A 578 23.35 51.39 -13.06
CA LEU A 578 23.12 50.11 -13.71
C LEU A 578 24.02 49.93 -14.94
N PHE A 579 24.15 50.97 -15.76
CA PHE A 579 25.03 50.97 -16.93
C PHE A 579 26.51 50.78 -16.56
N ILE A 580 26.97 51.35 -15.44
CA ILE A 580 28.34 51.12 -14.97
C ILE A 580 28.52 49.69 -14.44
N ALA A 581 27.50 49.14 -13.77
CA ALA A 581 27.55 47.81 -13.17
C ALA A 581 27.62 46.68 -14.22
N ILE A 582 27.04 46.88 -15.42
CA ILE A 582 27.01 45.84 -16.46
C ILE A 582 28.30 45.75 -17.30
N VAL A 583 29.21 46.74 -17.24
CA VAL A 583 30.38 46.79 -18.13
C VAL A 583 31.30 45.57 -17.98
N TRP A 584 31.67 45.21 -16.75
CA TRP A 584 32.55 44.07 -16.47
C TRP A 584 31.83 42.71 -16.63
N PRO A 585 30.62 42.51 -16.08
CA PRO A 585 29.83 41.29 -16.31
C PRO A 585 29.53 41.05 -17.79
N GLY A 586 29.21 42.11 -18.54
CA GLY A 586 28.92 42.03 -19.98
C GLY A 586 30.12 41.53 -20.79
N PHE A 587 31.33 41.94 -20.43
CA PHE A 587 32.55 41.43 -21.05
C PHE A 587 32.76 39.93 -20.76
N ILE A 588 32.51 39.50 -19.52
CA ILE A 588 32.63 38.09 -19.12
C ILE A 588 31.57 37.24 -19.82
N TRP A 589 30.34 37.73 -19.95
CA TRP A 589 29.29 37.06 -20.73
C TRP A 589 29.62 36.96 -22.21
N PHE A 590 30.24 37.99 -22.79
CA PHE A 590 30.71 37.91 -24.17
C PHE A 590 31.76 36.80 -24.35
N ILE A 591 32.73 36.69 -23.43
CA ILE A 591 33.72 35.61 -23.44
C ILE A 591 33.03 34.24 -23.30
N ALA A 592 32.09 34.11 -22.35
CA ALA A 592 31.37 32.86 -22.12
C ALA A 592 30.58 32.41 -23.35
N TRP A 593 29.80 33.32 -23.94
CA TRP A 593 29.03 33.08 -25.16
C TRP A 593 29.95 32.62 -26.31
N ARG A 594 31.12 33.25 -26.45
CA ARG A 594 32.03 32.90 -27.53
C ARG A 594 32.67 31.52 -27.34
N VAL A 595 33.14 31.22 -26.13
CA VAL A 595 33.68 29.90 -25.76
C VAL A 595 32.63 28.79 -25.95
N GLY A 596 31.35 29.08 -25.69
CA GLY A 596 30.24 28.12 -25.83
C GLY A 596 29.67 27.97 -27.25
N SER A 597 30.05 28.83 -28.20
CA SER A 597 29.43 28.90 -29.54
C SER A 597 29.89 27.82 -30.52
N HIS A 598 30.89 27.00 -30.16
CA HIS A 598 31.43 25.95 -31.03
C HIS A 598 30.58 24.66 -30.95
N PRO A 599 29.95 24.17 -32.06
CA PRO A 599 29.03 23.04 -32.04
C PRO A 599 29.64 21.70 -31.57
N GLY A 600 30.97 21.56 -31.63
CA GLY A 600 31.74 20.38 -31.21
C GLY A 600 32.60 20.56 -29.95
N ALA A 601 32.32 21.55 -29.09
CA ALA A 601 33.17 21.84 -27.93
C ALA A 601 33.28 20.66 -26.95
N PRO A 602 34.50 20.28 -26.50
CA PRO A 602 34.70 19.26 -25.47
C PRO A 602 33.93 19.58 -24.17
N PRO A 603 33.56 18.57 -23.36
CA PRO A 603 32.79 18.77 -22.12
C PRO A 603 33.41 19.79 -21.16
N PHE A 604 34.74 19.85 -21.06
CA PHE A 604 35.44 20.82 -20.23
C PHE A 604 35.22 22.27 -20.70
N VAL A 605 35.22 22.51 -22.01
CA VAL A 605 34.99 23.84 -22.60
C VAL A 605 33.56 24.31 -22.34
N LYS A 606 32.59 23.39 -22.41
CA LYS A 606 31.19 23.66 -22.03
C LYS A 606 31.05 23.95 -20.53
N ALA A 607 31.73 23.19 -19.68
CA ALA A 607 31.73 23.44 -18.24
C ALA A 607 32.28 24.84 -17.92
N VAL A 608 33.37 25.26 -18.60
CA VAL A 608 33.95 26.59 -18.45
C VAL A 608 32.99 27.69 -18.93
N ASP A 609 32.27 27.52 -20.06
CA ASP A 609 31.20 28.44 -20.48
C ASP A 609 30.14 28.61 -19.37
N TYR A 610 29.56 27.50 -18.91
CA TYR A 610 28.54 27.55 -17.84
C TYR A 610 29.08 28.23 -16.58
N SER A 611 30.31 27.94 -16.15
CA SER A 611 30.94 28.60 -15.01
C SER A 611 31.13 30.10 -15.23
N LEU A 612 31.64 30.53 -16.39
CA LEU A 612 31.80 31.97 -16.66
C LEU A 612 30.45 32.70 -16.71
N ARG A 613 29.37 32.08 -17.21
CA ARG A 613 28.03 32.69 -17.17
C ARG A 613 27.55 32.93 -15.74
N GLN A 614 27.76 31.96 -14.86
CA GLN A 614 27.39 32.08 -13.44
C GLN A 614 28.26 33.11 -12.71
N VAL A 615 29.56 33.15 -13.00
CA VAL A 615 30.47 34.19 -12.50
C VAL A 615 30.05 35.58 -13.00
N GLY A 616 29.61 35.70 -14.25
CA GLY A 616 29.04 36.94 -14.80
C GLY A 616 27.82 37.42 -14.01
N TRP A 617 26.87 36.53 -13.69
CA TRP A 617 25.72 36.86 -12.85
C TRP A 617 26.13 37.31 -11.44
N LEU A 618 27.04 36.57 -10.80
CA LEU A 618 27.50 36.90 -9.45
C LEU A 618 28.22 38.25 -9.41
N LEU A 619 29.10 38.52 -10.39
CA LEU A 619 29.80 39.80 -10.50
C LEU A 619 28.85 40.95 -10.82
N PHE A 620 27.78 40.71 -11.58
CA PHE A 620 26.76 41.73 -11.83
C PHE A 620 26.06 42.15 -10.53
N PHE A 621 25.57 41.19 -9.74
CA PHE A 621 24.95 41.53 -8.46
C PHE A 621 25.94 42.20 -7.49
N TRP A 622 27.19 41.74 -7.47
CA TRP A 622 28.23 42.33 -6.63
C TRP A 622 28.58 43.76 -7.03
N GLU A 623 28.84 44.03 -8.32
CA GLU A 623 29.12 45.38 -8.81
C GLU A 623 27.90 46.29 -8.72
N LEU A 624 26.68 45.77 -8.90
CA LEU A 624 25.45 46.54 -8.70
C LEU A 624 25.36 47.06 -7.27
N ILE A 625 25.55 46.18 -6.27
CA ILE A 625 25.57 46.57 -4.85
C ILE A 625 26.70 47.57 -4.59
N ARG A 626 27.90 47.31 -5.11
CA ARG A 626 29.05 48.20 -4.95
C ARG A 626 28.81 49.60 -5.53
N GLN A 627 28.18 49.71 -6.70
CA GLN A 627 27.89 51.02 -7.33
C GLN A 627 26.72 51.75 -6.65
N ILE A 628 25.74 51.02 -6.09
CA ILE A 628 24.66 51.61 -5.29
C ILE A 628 25.20 52.15 -3.96
N CYS A 629 26.08 51.41 -3.29
CA CYS A 629 26.65 51.79 -2.00
C CYS A 629 27.88 52.71 -2.11
N ARG A 630 28.13 53.29 -3.29
CA ARG A 630 29.29 54.14 -3.53
C ARG A 630 29.04 55.54 -2.93
N PRO A 631 29.94 56.05 -2.07
CA PRO A 631 29.79 57.37 -1.44
C PRO A 631 29.91 58.54 -2.43
#